data_AF-A0A3Q7XAI7-F1
#
_entry.id   AF-A0A3Q7XAI7-F1
#
_cell.length_a   1.000
_cell.length_b   1.000
_cell.length_c   1.000
_cell.angle_alpha   90.00
_cell.angle_beta   90.00
_cell.angle_gamma   90.00
#
_symmetry.space_group_name_H-M   'P 1'
#
loop_
_entity.id
_entity.type
_entity.pdbx_description
1 polymer ?
#
loop_
_entity_poly.entity_id
_entity_poly.type
_entity_poly.pdbx_seq_one_letter_code
_entity_poly.pdbx_strand_id
1 'polypeptide(L)'
;MKLKSNLVAGPYRYLTSWRNPEDPAEGECSYRIDTHGFPQLVTAKGARILYRGGSWNGFLFTGVSWQRMRRVLKFSVVFTGEDFSYQYETLTSSVITRMVLDPYGIAQRFQWSDRTQNWDAIATRPADQCDDYALCGINSNCNVNDFPICECLDGFIPKFQEKWDSSDWSGGCLRRTKLNCVNGDRFLMYTNVKLPDTSASWFDKRMSIEECKTVCLKNCSCIAYAYLDVRYGGSSCLLWFDNIVDMRKHADQGQDIYIRLESSELDHIKNKRNLNIKKLAGTLGGVIAFIIGLTTLLLASSTFRKKLVLNFW
;
A
#
# COMPACT_ATOMS: atom_id res chain seq x y z
N MET A 1 -0.80 -16.14 -20.27
CA MET A 1 0.25 -16.63 -19.35
C MET A 1 -0.39 -17.16 -18.08
N LYS A 2 0.15 -18.22 -17.47
CA LYS A 2 -0.31 -18.76 -16.19
C LYS A 2 0.88 -18.99 -15.27
N LEU A 3 0.91 -18.30 -14.13
CA LEU A 3 1.87 -18.58 -13.05
C LEU A 3 1.27 -19.60 -12.11
N LYS A 4 2.10 -20.51 -11.59
CA LYS A 4 1.65 -21.57 -10.70
C LYS A 4 2.66 -21.83 -9.59
N SER A 5 2.14 -22.07 -8.40
CA SER A 5 2.91 -22.44 -7.22
C SER A 5 2.10 -23.36 -6.34
N ASN A 6 2.79 -24.19 -5.57
CA ASN A 6 2.21 -25.04 -4.56
C ASN A 6 2.65 -24.53 -3.18
N LEU A 7 1.76 -24.59 -2.18
CA LEU A 7 2.06 -24.06 -0.84
C LEU A 7 3.25 -24.75 -0.17
N VAL A 8 3.53 -26.02 -0.49
CA VAL A 8 4.60 -26.83 0.09
C VAL A 8 5.82 -26.86 -0.82
N ALA A 9 5.65 -27.19 -2.10
CA ALA A 9 6.76 -27.33 -3.06
C ALA A 9 7.24 -26.01 -3.66
N GLY A 10 6.52 -24.91 -3.44
CA GLY A 10 6.86 -23.59 -3.96
C GLY A 10 6.53 -23.40 -5.45
N PRO A 11 7.18 -22.44 -6.12
CA PRO A 11 6.86 -22.06 -7.48
C PRO A 11 7.41 -23.04 -8.53
N TYR A 12 6.53 -23.56 -9.39
CA TYR A 12 6.90 -24.48 -10.48
C TYR A 12 6.55 -23.96 -11.88
N ARG A 13 5.87 -22.81 -11.98
CA ARG A 13 5.70 -22.08 -13.24
C ARG A 13 5.73 -20.58 -12.99
N TYR A 14 6.81 -19.94 -13.42
CA TYR A 14 7.08 -18.52 -13.21
C TYR A 14 7.83 -17.93 -14.41
N LEU A 15 8.08 -16.61 -14.40
CA LEU A 15 8.95 -15.97 -15.40
C LEU A 15 10.34 -15.80 -14.83
N THR A 16 11.35 -15.96 -15.68
CA THR A 16 12.73 -15.56 -15.43
C THR A 16 13.13 -14.49 -16.42
N SER A 17 14.04 -13.61 -16.02
CA SER A 17 14.62 -12.65 -16.93
C SER A 17 15.60 -13.34 -17.87
N TRP A 18 15.93 -12.66 -18.96
CA TRP A 18 17.16 -12.96 -19.69
C TRP A 18 18.38 -12.61 -18.84
N ARG A 19 19.54 -13.16 -19.20
CA ARG A 19 20.81 -12.84 -18.54
C ARG A 19 21.20 -11.39 -18.79
N ASN A 20 21.02 -10.92 -20.03
CA ASN A 20 21.21 -9.54 -20.44
C ASN A 20 20.35 -9.29 -21.72
N PRO A 21 20.30 -8.06 -22.27
CA PRO A 21 19.48 -7.76 -23.45
C PRO A 21 19.84 -8.55 -24.71
N GLU A 22 21.06 -9.09 -24.80
CA GLU A 22 21.59 -9.80 -25.96
C GLU A 22 21.63 -11.35 -25.78
N ASP A 23 21.60 -11.85 -24.55
CA ASP A 23 21.70 -13.28 -24.19
C ASP A 23 20.39 -13.79 -23.54
N PRO A 24 19.59 -14.60 -24.26
CA PRO A 24 18.32 -15.13 -23.76
C PRO A 24 18.47 -16.27 -22.74
N ALA A 25 19.69 -16.66 -22.38
CA ALA A 25 19.92 -17.59 -21.28
C ALA A 25 19.27 -17.08 -19.99
N GLU A 26 18.99 -18.01 -19.07
CA GLU A 26 18.35 -17.70 -17.79
C GLU A 26 19.17 -16.68 -16.99
N GLY A 27 18.51 -15.60 -16.58
CA GLY A 27 19.06 -14.55 -15.72
C GLY A 27 18.74 -14.74 -14.24
N GLU A 28 19.13 -13.76 -13.42
CA GLU A 28 19.02 -13.84 -11.96
C GLU A 28 17.67 -13.38 -11.40
N CYS A 29 16.85 -12.71 -12.22
CA CYS A 29 15.57 -12.15 -11.79
C CYS A 29 14.41 -13.10 -12.11
N SER A 30 13.46 -13.19 -11.18
CA SER A 30 12.25 -14.00 -11.33
C SER A 30 10.99 -13.22 -10.95
N TYR A 31 9.89 -13.51 -11.64
CA TYR A 31 8.55 -13.02 -11.33
C TYR A 31 7.66 -14.23 -11.03
N ARG A 32 7.34 -14.42 -9.75
CA ARG A 32 6.77 -15.66 -9.21
C ARG A 32 5.72 -15.40 -8.14
N ILE A 33 5.00 -16.45 -7.78
CA ILE A 33 4.14 -16.44 -6.60
C ILE A 33 4.97 -16.99 -5.43
N ASP A 34 5.04 -16.23 -4.36
CA ASP A 34 5.63 -16.63 -3.08
C ASP A 34 4.56 -17.23 -2.19
N THR A 35 4.86 -18.35 -1.52
CA THR A 35 3.88 -19.15 -0.78
C THR A 35 4.31 -19.44 0.68
N HIS A 36 5.25 -18.68 1.25
CA HIS A 36 5.70 -18.88 2.63
C HIS A 36 4.60 -18.64 3.68
N GLY A 37 3.63 -17.78 3.35
CA GLY A 37 2.37 -17.63 4.09
C GLY A 37 1.22 -17.55 3.09
N PHE A 38 0.34 -16.54 3.21
CA PHE A 38 -0.68 -16.35 2.17
C PHE A 38 -0.04 -15.96 0.83
N PRO A 39 -0.41 -16.61 -0.30
CA PRO A 39 0.24 -16.39 -1.58
C PRO A 39 0.27 -14.93 -2.04
N GLN A 40 1.45 -14.49 -2.48
CA GLN A 40 1.70 -13.13 -2.94
C GLN A 40 2.58 -13.11 -4.19
N LEU A 41 2.38 -12.12 -5.07
CA LEU A 41 3.26 -11.92 -6.22
C LEU A 41 4.53 -11.17 -5.82
N VAL A 42 5.67 -11.68 -6.24
CA VAL A 42 6.99 -11.08 -5.99
C VAL A 42 7.82 -11.04 -7.25
N THR A 43 8.61 -9.97 -7.38
CA THR A 43 9.77 -9.91 -8.26
C THR A 43 11.01 -10.00 -7.39
N ALA A 44 11.88 -10.95 -7.68
CA ALA A 44 13.04 -11.25 -6.84
C ALA A 44 14.31 -11.41 -7.69
N LYS A 45 15.46 -11.07 -7.11
CA LYS A 45 16.79 -11.37 -7.64
C LYS A 45 17.45 -12.37 -6.70
N GLY A 46 17.52 -13.63 -7.12
CA GLY A 46 17.83 -14.75 -6.21
C GLY A 46 16.87 -14.77 -5.01
N ALA A 47 17.42 -14.73 -3.79
CA ALA A 47 16.64 -14.69 -2.55
C ALA A 47 16.11 -13.29 -2.16
N ARG A 48 16.63 -12.22 -2.78
CA ARG A 48 16.26 -10.84 -2.44
C ARG A 48 14.99 -10.44 -3.19
N ILE A 49 13.94 -10.10 -2.45
CA ILE A 49 12.74 -9.48 -3.03
C ILE A 49 13.08 -8.05 -3.44
N LEU A 50 12.75 -7.69 -4.69
CA LEU A 50 12.91 -6.33 -5.23
C LEU A 50 11.59 -5.56 -5.14
N TYR A 51 10.49 -6.21 -5.51
CA TYR A 51 9.15 -5.64 -5.55
C TYR A 51 8.12 -6.69 -5.15
N ARG A 52 7.10 -6.25 -4.40
CA ARG A 52 5.95 -7.07 -4.05
C ARG A 52 4.70 -6.56 -4.76
N GLY A 53 4.17 -7.38 -5.67
CA GLY A 53 2.87 -7.17 -6.29
C GLY A 53 1.70 -7.31 -5.32
N GLY A 54 1.94 -7.93 -4.17
CA GLY A 54 0.97 -8.06 -3.10
C GLY A 54 0.27 -9.41 -3.08
N SER A 55 -0.59 -9.60 -2.09
CA SER A 55 -1.51 -10.74 -1.99
C SER A 55 -2.77 -10.53 -2.84
N TRP A 56 -3.45 -11.62 -3.22
CA TRP A 56 -4.72 -11.56 -3.96
C TRP A 56 -5.89 -11.24 -3.02
N ASN A 57 -6.66 -10.20 -3.32
CA ASN A 57 -7.80 -9.78 -2.49
C ASN A 57 -9.18 -10.22 -3.02
N GLY A 58 -9.22 -11.14 -3.99
CA GLY A 58 -10.47 -11.55 -4.65
C GLY A 58 -10.72 -10.88 -5.99
N PHE A 59 -10.24 -9.64 -6.16
CA PHE A 59 -10.36 -8.88 -7.41
C PHE A 59 -9.03 -8.62 -8.09
N LEU A 60 -8.00 -8.33 -7.31
CA LEU A 60 -6.68 -7.90 -7.78
C LEU A 60 -5.59 -8.21 -6.73
N PHE A 61 -4.34 -8.06 -7.16
CA PHE A 61 -3.21 -8.07 -6.23
C PHE A 61 -3.01 -6.69 -5.61
N THR A 62 -2.87 -6.65 -4.29
CA THR A 62 -2.96 -5.42 -3.48
C THR A 62 -1.92 -4.34 -3.78
N GLY A 63 -0.76 -4.68 -4.35
CA GLY A 63 0.31 -3.73 -4.67
C GLY A 63 0.29 -3.20 -6.11
N VAL A 64 -0.65 -3.62 -6.94
CA VAL A 64 -0.68 -3.21 -8.35
C VAL A 64 -1.89 -2.33 -8.62
N SER A 65 -1.65 -1.11 -9.10
CA SER A 65 -2.73 -0.27 -9.65
C SER A 65 -3.23 -0.87 -10.97
N TRP A 66 -4.43 -1.44 -10.94
CA TRP A 66 -5.05 -2.09 -12.10
C TRP A 66 -6.21 -1.27 -12.69
N GLN A 67 -6.51 -0.04 -12.25
CA GLN A 67 -7.67 0.72 -12.78
C GLN A 67 -7.60 0.86 -14.32
N ARG A 68 -6.42 1.19 -14.86
CA ARG A 68 -6.19 1.24 -16.32
C ARG A 68 -6.26 -0.14 -16.96
N MET A 69 -5.67 -1.13 -16.30
CA MET A 69 -5.49 -2.46 -16.84
C MET A 69 -6.77 -3.32 -16.83
N ARG A 70 -7.69 -3.10 -15.88
CA ARG A 70 -9.00 -3.77 -15.82
C ARG A 70 -9.90 -3.40 -17.01
N ARG A 71 -9.59 -2.31 -17.70
CA ARG A 71 -10.27 -1.94 -18.97
C ARG A 71 -9.86 -2.86 -20.13
N VAL A 72 -8.79 -3.63 -19.96
CA VAL A 72 -8.15 -4.40 -21.05
C VAL A 72 -8.00 -5.88 -20.71
N LEU A 73 -7.80 -6.20 -19.42
CA LEU A 73 -7.50 -7.55 -18.93
C LEU A 73 -8.45 -7.98 -17.81
N LYS A 74 -8.83 -9.26 -17.86
CA LYS A 74 -9.48 -9.98 -16.76
C LYS A 74 -8.45 -10.87 -16.07
N PHE A 75 -8.25 -10.65 -14.78
CA PHE A 75 -7.37 -11.47 -13.96
C PHE A 75 -8.18 -12.51 -13.21
N SER A 76 -7.61 -13.70 -13.05
CA SER A 76 -8.20 -14.74 -12.24
C SER A 76 -7.13 -15.49 -11.45
N VAL A 77 -7.53 -15.89 -10.26
CA VAL A 77 -6.78 -16.77 -9.38
C VAL A 77 -7.61 -18.01 -9.13
N VAL A 78 -6.97 -19.17 -9.21
CA VAL A 78 -7.53 -20.45 -8.77
C VAL A 78 -6.68 -20.95 -7.63
N PHE A 79 -7.32 -21.19 -6.49
CA PHE A 79 -6.67 -21.67 -5.28
C PHE A 79 -7.41 -22.91 -4.75
N THR A 80 -6.90 -24.08 -5.11
CA THR A 80 -7.52 -25.40 -4.86
C THR A 80 -6.54 -26.29 -4.13
N GLY A 81 -6.92 -26.79 -2.95
CA GLY A 81 -6.01 -27.55 -2.09
C GLY A 81 -4.77 -26.72 -1.77
N GLU A 82 -3.61 -27.20 -2.19
CA GLU A 82 -2.31 -26.54 -2.03
C GLU A 82 -1.84 -25.81 -3.29
N ASP A 83 -2.56 -25.92 -4.42
CA ASP A 83 -2.19 -25.26 -5.66
C ASP A 83 -2.78 -23.85 -5.75
N PHE A 84 -1.92 -22.89 -6.02
CA PHE A 84 -2.26 -21.50 -6.31
C PHE A 84 -1.82 -21.15 -7.73
N SER A 85 -2.76 -20.67 -8.55
CA SER A 85 -2.44 -20.24 -9.90
C SER A 85 -3.06 -18.90 -10.24
N TYR A 86 -2.29 -18.09 -10.96
CA TYR A 86 -2.68 -16.78 -11.47
C TYR A 86 -2.62 -16.79 -12.99
N GLN A 87 -3.66 -16.25 -13.62
CA GLN A 87 -3.70 -16.04 -15.06
C GLN A 87 -4.40 -14.72 -15.42
N TYR A 88 -4.26 -14.34 -16.68
CA TYR A 88 -4.98 -13.22 -17.27
C TYR A 88 -5.52 -13.60 -18.64
N GLU A 89 -6.64 -12.98 -19.00
CA GLU A 89 -7.29 -13.05 -20.30
C GLU A 89 -7.52 -11.63 -20.82
N THR A 90 -7.44 -11.42 -22.13
CA THR A 90 -7.80 -10.14 -22.74
C THR A 90 -9.32 -10.01 -22.82
N LEU A 91 -9.86 -8.81 -22.58
CA LEU A 91 -11.31 -8.59 -22.66
C LEU A 91 -11.82 -8.58 -24.10
N THR A 92 -10.95 -8.28 -25.06
CA THR A 92 -11.22 -8.41 -26.49
C THR A 92 -10.12 -9.23 -27.14
N SER A 93 -10.49 -10.04 -28.14
CA SER A 93 -9.54 -10.86 -28.91
C SER A 93 -8.56 -10.05 -29.76
N SER A 94 -8.91 -8.80 -30.08
CA SER A 94 -8.05 -7.87 -30.82
C SER A 94 -6.86 -7.34 -30.01
N VAL A 95 -6.92 -7.39 -28.68
CA VAL A 95 -5.83 -6.90 -27.85
C VAL A 95 -4.73 -7.95 -27.74
N ILE A 96 -3.55 -7.60 -28.24
CA ILE A 96 -2.34 -8.39 -28.06
C ILE A 96 -1.49 -7.75 -26.95
N THR A 97 -1.18 -8.50 -25.90
CA THR A 97 -0.38 -8.03 -24.76
C THR A 97 0.53 -9.11 -24.19
N ARG A 98 1.72 -8.69 -23.75
CA ARG A 98 2.71 -9.55 -23.11
C ARG A 98 3.26 -8.93 -21.83
N MET A 99 3.70 -9.78 -20.92
CA MET A 99 4.47 -9.39 -19.73
C MET A 99 5.92 -9.81 -19.96
N VAL A 100 6.86 -8.91 -19.70
CA VAL A 100 8.30 -9.13 -19.86
C VAL A 100 8.96 -8.77 -18.54
N LEU A 101 9.85 -9.62 -18.06
CA LEU A 101 10.74 -9.33 -16.95
C LEU A 101 12.12 -9.06 -17.53
N ASP A 102 12.65 -7.86 -17.30
CA ASP A 102 13.97 -7.50 -17.80
C ASP A 102 15.10 -8.04 -16.88
N PRO A 103 16.37 -8.01 -17.34
CA PRO A 103 17.51 -8.46 -16.55
C PRO A 103 17.77 -7.67 -15.25
N TYR A 104 17.16 -6.50 -15.09
CA TYR A 104 17.28 -5.65 -13.90
C TYR A 104 16.16 -5.89 -12.88
N GLY A 105 15.23 -6.80 -13.18
CA GLY A 105 14.11 -7.12 -12.32
C GLY A 105 12.93 -6.16 -12.47
N ILE A 106 12.86 -5.42 -13.57
CA ILE A 106 11.72 -4.55 -13.90
C ILE A 106 10.69 -5.39 -14.66
N ALA A 107 9.49 -5.49 -14.08
CA ALA A 107 8.38 -6.20 -14.69
C ALA A 107 7.53 -5.22 -15.51
N GLN A 108 7.48 -5.40 -16.82
CA GLN A 108 6.76 -4.54 -17.74
C GLN A 108 5.63 -5.29 -18.44
N ARG A 109 4.54 -4.58 -18.71
CA ARG A 109 3.47 -5.04 -19.58
C ARG A 109 3.40 -4.18 -20.82
N PHE A 110 3.47 -4.86 -21.96
CA PHE A 110 3.39 -4.24 -23.27
C PHE A 110 2.06 -4.56 -23.94
N GLN A 111 1.54 -3.60 -24.70
CA GLN A 111 0.41 -3.77 -25.62
C GLN A 111 0.89 -3.47 -27.04
N TRP A 112 0.47 -4.30 -28.00
CA TRP A 112 0.76 -4.04 -29.41
C TRP A 112 -0.12 -2.88 -29.91
N SER A 113 0.49 -1.95 -30.64
CA SER A 113 -0.18 -0.82 -31.25
C SER A 113 -0.17 -0.96 -32.77
N ASP A 114 -1.33 -1.22 -33.36
CA ASP A 114 -1.47 -1.31 -34.82
C ASP A 114 -1.15 0.03 -35.52
N ARG A 115 -1.28 1.16 -34.80
CA ARG A 115 -0.95 2.48 -35.33
C ARG A 115 0.55 2.68 -35.50
N THR A 116 1.34 2.32 -34.49
CA THR A 116 2.80 2.52 -34.50
C THR A 116 3.58 1.28 -34.93
N GLN A 117 2.90 0.15 -35.11
CA GLN A 117 3.48 -1.17 -35.38
C GLN A 117 4.58 -1.50 -34.34
N ASN A 118 4.32 -1.18 -33.08
CA ASN A 118 5.28 -1.34 -31.99
C ASN A 118 4.62 -1.74 -30.66
N TRP A 119 5.43 -2.20 -29.72
CA TRP A 119 5.03 -2.53 -28.35
C TRP A 119 5.09 -1.30 -27.45
N ASP A 120 3.92 -0.84 -27.01
CA ASP A 120 3.80 0.27 -26.06
C ASP A 120 3.76 -0.27 -24.62
N ALA A 121 4.65 0.23 -23.76
CA ALA A 121 4.62 -0.09 -22.33
C ALA A 121 3.40 0.56 -21.66
N ILE A 122 2.48 -0.24 -21.16
CA ILE A 122 1.25 0.23 -20.51
C ILE A 122 1.30 0.14 -18.98
N ALA A 123 2.24 -0.64 -18.43
CA ALA A 123 2.55 -0.70 -17.01
C ALA A 123 4.00 -1.16 -16.79
N THR A 124 4.65 -0.60 -15.77
CA THR A 124 6.02 -0.90 -15.34
C THR A 124 6.05 -1.02 -13.82
N ARG A 125 6.77 -2.00 -13.27
CA ARG A 125 6.98 -2.18 -11.83
C ARG A 125 8.45 -2.42 -11.51
N PRO A 126 9.02 -1.78 -10.47
CA PRO A 126 8.42 -0.73 -9.60
C PRO A 126 7.95 0.52 -10.38
N ALA A 127 6.85 1.15 -9.96
CA ALA A 127 6.34 2.37 -10.62
C ALA A 127 6.83 3.66 -9.95
N ASP A 128 7.17 3.59 -8.68
CA ASP A 128 7.70 4.68 -7.86
C ASP A 128 8.45 4.09 -6.66
N GLN A 129 9.06 4.93 -5.84
CA GLN A 129 9.90 4.51 -4.71
C GLN A 129 9.13 3.65 -3.69
N CYS A 130 7.83 3.87 -3.47
CA CYS A 130 7.05 3.06 -2.52
C CYS A 130 6.77 1.64 -3.01
N ASP A 131 7.10 1.31 -4.26
CA ASP A 131 7.07 -0.06 -4.75
C ASP A 131 8.37 -0.82 -4.39
N ASP A 132 9.47 -0.14 -4.08
CA ASP A 132 10.69 -0.81 -3.64
C ASP A 132 10.44 -1.54 -2.32
N TYR A 133 10.75 -2.83 -2.31
CA TYR A 133 10.41 -3.70 -1.19
C TYR A 133 11.02 -3.18 0.12
N ALA A 134 10.14 -2.95 1.11
CA ALA A 134 10.49 -2.52 2.46
C ALA A 134 11.25 -1.18 2.55
N LEU A 135 11.04 -0.24 1.61
CA LEU A 135 11.66 1.09 1.63
C LEU A 135 11.59 1.78 3.00
N CYS A 136 10.41 1.78 3.63
CA CYS A 136 10.17 2.48 4.90
C CYS A 136 10.58 1.70 6.15
N GLY A 137 11.11 0.48 6.00
CA GLY A 137 11.42 -0.40 7.12
C GLY A 137 10.17 -1.01 7.79
N ILE A 138 10.35 -1.51 9.01
CA ILE A 138 9.30 -2.18 9.78
C ILE A 138 8.31 -1.18 10.42
N ASN A 139 7.06 -1.58 10.57
CA ASN A 139 5.98 -0.85 11.25
C ASN A 139 5.82 0.60 10.80
N SER A 140 5.99 0.83 9.51
CA SER A 140 5.85 2.12 8.85
C SER A 140 5.00 1.96 7.59
N ASN A 141 4.53 3.08 7.07
CA ASN A 141 3.75 3.16 5.85
C ASN A 141 4.46 4.05 4.83
N CYS A 142 4.42 3.65 3.56
CA CYS A 142 4.87 4.48 2.45
C CYS A 142 3.70 5.21 1.78
N ASN A 143 3.82 6.51 1.55
CA ASN A 143 2.90 7.28 0.72
C ASN A 143 3.68 8.27 -0.16
N VAL A 144 3.69 8.02 -1.47
CA VAL A 144 4.38 8.86 -2.46
C VAL A 144 3.86 10.31 -2.53
N ASN A 145 2.65 10.56 -2.00
CA ASN A 145 2.05 11.90 -1.98
C ASN A 145 2.36 12.70 -0.71
N ASP A 146 2.97 12.08 0.30
CA ASP A 146 3.30 12.72 1.57
C ASP A 146 4.78 13.12 1.62
N PHE A 147 5.08 14.10 2.48
CA PHE A 147 6.46 14.48 2.82
C PHE A 147 6.58 14.57 4.35
N PRO A 148 7.33 13.67 5.00
CA PRO A 148 8.17 12.61 4.42
C PRO A 148 7.36 11.46 3.78
N ILE A 149 7.97 10.76 2.81
CA ILE A 149 7.32 9.63 2.09
C ILE A 149 7.03 8.44 3.01
N CYS A 150 7.81 8.30 4.08
CA CYS A 150 7.70 7.24 5.07
C CYS A 150 7.29 7.81 6.41
N GLU A 151 6.22 7.25 6.99
CA GLU A 151 5.74 7.60 8.32
C GLU A 151 5.60 6.35 9.18
N CYS A 152 5.93 6.45 10.47
CA CYS A 152 5.58 5.41 11.42
C CYS A 152 4.06 5.25 11.51
N LEU A 153 3.62 4.01 11.70
CA LEU A 153 2.22 3.76 12.02
C LEU A 153 1.81 4.50 13.31
N ASP A 154 0.55 4.92 13.39
CA ASP A 154 -0.04 5.45 14.62
C ASP A 154 0.21 4.46 15.79
N GLY A 155 0.73 4.99 16.90
CA GLY A 155 1.16 4.18 18.06
C GLY A 155 2.61 3.66 18.00
N PHE A 156 3.35 4.01 16.94
CA PHE A 156 4.76 3.67 16.76
C PHE A 156 5.63 4.93 16.71
N ILE A 157 6.93 4.75 16.95
CA ILE A 157 7.96 5.80 16.91
C ILE A 157 9.21 5.30 16.19
N PRO A 158 10.00 6.18 15.54
CA PRO A 158 11.22 5.76 14.87
C PRO A 158 12.18 5.07 15.84
N LYS A 159 12.80 3.98 15.39
CA LYS A 159 13.83 3.29 16.19
C LYS A 159 15.06 4.18 16.42
N PHE A 160 15.41 4.98 15.42
CA PHE A 160 16.54 5.91 15.44
C PHE A 160 16.08 7.26 14.88
N GLN A 161 15.78 8.22 15.77
CA GLN A 161 15.19 9.50 15.37
C GLN A 161 16.09 10.30 14.42
N GLU A 162 17.39 10.42 14.73
CA GLU A 162 18.35 11.16 13.90
C GLU A 162 18.42 10.63 12.45
N LYS A 163 18.41 9.30 12.30
CA LYS A 163 18.37 8.65 10.98
C LYS A 163 17.06 8.93 10.25
N TRP A 164 15.94 8.81 10.96
CA TRP A 164 14.61 9.07 10.42
C TRP A 164 14.48 10.50 9.88
N ASP A 165 14.98 11.48 10.65
CA ASP A 165 14.96 12.90 10.29
C ASP A 165 15.87 13.18 9.08
N SER A 166 16.91 12.36 8.89
CA SER A 166 17.78 12.39 7.69
C SER A 166 17.27 11.57 6.50
N SER A 167 16.03 11.08 6.54
CA SER A 167 15.42 10.22 5.53
C SER A 167 16.04 8.81 5.38
N ASP A 168 16.77 8.34 6.40
CA ASP A 168 17.16 6.93 6.56
C ASP A 168 16.08 6.19 7.40
N TRP A 169 15.10 5.61 6.71
CA TRP A 169 13.99 4.87 7.32
C TRP A 169 14.29 3.38 7.54
N SER A 170 15.49 2.91 7.18
CA SER A 170 15.84 1.47 7.20
C SER A 170 15.69 0.82 8.58
N GLY A 171 15.83 1.61 9.65
CA GLY A 171 15.63 1.15 11.04
C GLY A 171 14.18 0.88 11.42
N GLY A 172 13.22 1.36 10.62
CA GLY A 172 11.79 1.25 10.88
C GLY A 172 11.34 1.89 12.20
N CYS A 173 10.18 1.44 12.66
CA CYS A 173 9.50 1.96 13.84
C CYS A 173 9.24 0.87 14.88
N LEU A 174 9.29 1.26 16.14
CA LEU A 174 8.97 0.43 17.29
C LEU A 174 7.66 0.88 17.91
N ARG A 175 6.95 -0.05 18.56
CA ARG A 175 5.77 0.27 19.35
C ARG A 175 6.15 1.25 20.45
N ARG A 176 5.38 2.32 20.58
CA ARG A 176 5.54 3.28 21.69
C ARG A 176 5.14 2.64 23.01
N THR A 177 3.98 2.00 23.02
CA THR A 177 3.45 1.26 24.17
C THR A 177 3.42 -0.23 23.86
N LYS A 178 3.91 -1.04 24.82
CA LYS A 178 3.88 -2.50 24.71
C LYS A 178 2.43 -3.01 24.74
N LEU A 179 2.17 -4.06 23.97
CA LEU A 179 0.87 -4.71 23.97
C LEU A 179 0.55 -5.31 25.35
N ASN A 180 -0.73 -5.23 25.72
CA ASN A 180 -1.30 -5.86 26.89
C ASN A 180 -2.37 -6.86 26.44
N CYS A 181 -1.91 -8.07 26.13
CA CYS A 181 -2.71 -9.14 25.53
C CYS A 181 -3.95 -9.52 26.34
N VAL A 182 -3.89 -9.44 27.67
CA VAL A 182 -4.92 -9.99 28.56
C VAL A 182 -6.17 -9.11 28.58
N ASN A 183 -6.02 -7.79 28.77
CA ASN A 183 -7.13 -6.85 28.87
C ASN A 183 -6.64 -5.43 28.53
N GLY A 184 -6.52 -5.11 27.25
CA GLY A 184 -6.12 -3.75 26.84
C GLY A 184 -5.99 -3.58 25.34
N ASP A 185 -5.59 -4.62 24.63
CA ASP A 185 -5.35 -4.44 23.20
C ASP A 185 -6.63 -4.22 22.40
N ARG A 186 -6.54 -3.32 21.44
CA ARG A 186 -7.57 -2.98 20.46
C ARG A 186 -6.92 -2.86 19.09
N PHE A 187 -7.72 -2.59 18.06
CA PHE A 187 -7.20 -2.44 16.71
C PHE A 187 -7.52 -1.06 16.16
N LEU A 188 -6.53 -0.50 15.47
CA LEU A 188 -6.71 0.66 14.62
C LEU A 188 -6.85 0.21 13.17
N MET A 189 -7.91 0.69 12.52
CA MET A 189 -8.15 0.42 11.11
C MET A 189 -7.37 1.39 10.22
N TYR A 190 -6.63 0.85 9.27
CA TYR A 190 -6.01 1.56 8.16
C TYR A 190 -6.72 1.17 6.88
N THR A 191 -7.19 2.16 6.14
CA THR A 191 -7.89 1.94 4.87
C THR A 191 -6.99 2.20 3.67
N ASN A 192 -7.38 1.71 2.49
CA ASN A 192 -6.69 2.00 1.23
C ASN A 192 -5.20 1.65 1.25
N VAL A 193 -4.84 0.51 1.84
CA VAL A 193 -3.44 0.05 1.86
C VAL A 193 -3.21 -1.10 0.89
N LYS A 194 -2.03 -1.13 0.27
CA LYS A 194 -1.37 -2.40 -0.07
C LYS A 194 -1.10 -3.08 1.26
N LEU A 195 -1.70 -4.26 1.47
CA LEU A 195 -1.46 -5.05 2.67
C LEU A 195 0.05 -5.26 2.88
N PRO A 196 0.53 -5.53 4.09
CA PRO A 196 1.95 -5.84 4.30
C PRO A 196 2.34 -7.18 3.67
N ASP A 197 3.65 -7.47 3.72
CA ASP A 197 4.21 -8.77 3.37
C ASP A 197 3.45 -9.91 4.08
N THR A 198 3.06 -10.94 3.32
CA THR A 198 2.28 -12.08 3.82
C THR A 198 3.12 -13.34 4.05
N SER A 199 4.44 -13.27 3.95
CA SER A 199 5.36 -14.41 4.13
C SER A 199 5.29 -15.02 5.54
N ALA A 200 5.05 -14.20 6.57
CA ALA A 200 4.86 -14.62 7.96
C ALA A 200 3.39 -14.52 8.42
N SER A 201 2.44 -14.78 7.51
CA SER A 201 1.01 -14.71 7.77
C SER A 201 0.33 -16.07 7.82
N TRP A 202 -0.84 -16.12 8.47
CA TRP A 202 -1.75 -17.27 8.46
C TRP A 202 -3.12 -16.85 7.95
N PHE A 203 -3.84 -17.74 7.28
CA PHE A 203 -5.14 -17.43 6.70
C PHE A 203 -6.16 -18.56 6.87
N ASP A 204 -7.44 -18.19 6.93
CA ASP A 204 -8.58 -19.11 6.87
C ASP A 204 -9.68 -18.51 5.99
N LYS A 205 -10.10 -19.26 4.97
CA LYS A 205 -11.12 -18.85 3.98
C LYS A 205 -12.56 -18.98 4.48
N ARG A 206 -12.78 -19.49 5.69
CA ARG A 206 -14.11 -19.77 6.25
C ARG A 206 -14.45 -18.87 7.44
N MET A 207 -13.42 -18.31 8.07
CA MET A 207 -13.54 -17.51 9.29
C MET A 207 -14.09 -16.12 9.00
N SER A 208 -15.09 -15.67 9.75
CA SER A 208 -15.60 -14.28 9.62
C SER A 208 -14.57 -13.26 10.09
N ILE A 209 -14.77 -11.98 9.76
CA ILE A 209 -13.86 -10.94 10.22
C ILE A 209 -13.92 -10.74 11.75
N GLU A 210 -15.08 -10.96 12.36
CA GLU A 210 -15.29 -10.91 13.81
C GLU A 210 -14.60 -12.07 14.52
N GLU A 211 -14.69 -13.27 13.94
CA GLU A 211 -13.93 -14.43 14.40
C GLU A 211 -12.42 -14.17 14.25
N CYS A 212 -11.99 -13.60 13.12
CA CYS A 212 -10.60 -13.23 12.85
C CYS A 212 -10.04 -12.28 13.91
N LYS A 213 -10.79 -11.22 14.24
CA LYS A 213 -10.49 -10.31 15.34
C LYS A 213 -10.38 -11.03 16.67
N THR A 214 -11.32 -11.93 16.97
CA THR A 214 -11.36 -12.68 18.23
C THR A 214 -10.18 -13.62 18.38
N VAL A 215 -9.83 -14.35 17.32
CA VAL A 215 -8.66 -15.24 17.26
C VAL A 215 -7.38 -14.42 17.44
N CYS A 216 -7.27 -13.28 16.75
CA CYS A 216 -6.11 -12.40 16.91
C CYS A 216 -5.98 -11.89 18.35
N LEU A 217 -7.06 -11.43 18.99
CA LEU A 217 -7.01 -10.96 20.38
C LEU A 217 -6.53 -12.04 21.35
N LYS A 218 -7.04 -13.27 21.19
CA LYS A 218 -6.67 -14.43 22.03
C LYS A 218 -5.22 -14.89 21.82
N ASN A 219 -4.63 -14.60 20.66
CA ASN A 219 -3.24 -14.93 20.37
C ASN A 219 -2.33 -13.71 20.62
N CYS A 220 -1.54 -13.74 21.69
CA CYS A 220 -0.68 -12.61 22.07
C CYS A 220 0.41 -12.25 21.05
N SER A 221 0.73 -13.16 20.13
CA SER A 221 1.69 -12.90 19.04
C SER A 221 1.02 -12.27 17.82
N CYS A 222 -0.32 -12.30 17.71
CA CYS A 222 -1.01 -11.68 16.58
C CYS A 222 -0.97 -10.15 16.70
N ILE A 223 -0.48 -9.49 15.64
CA ILE A 223 -0.30 -8.04 15.61
C ILE A 223 -1.22 -7.31 14.63
N ALA A 224 -1.84 -8.02 13.68
CA ALA A 224 -2.81 -7.43 12.75
C ALA A 224 -3.71 -8.49 12.12
N TYR A 225 -4.86 -8.05 11.64
CA TYR A 225 -5.74 -8.88 10.81
C TYR A 225 -6.37 -8.08 9.65
N ALA A 226 -6.82 -8.78 8.62
CA ALA A 226 -7.56 -8.22 7.49
C ALA A 226 -8.49 -9.27 6.89
N TYR A 227 -9.39 -8.83 6.01
CA TYR A 227 -10.07 -9.74 5.10
C TYR A 227 -9.05 -10.45 4.19
N LEU A 228 -9.29 -11.71 3.84
CA LEU A 228 -8.48 -12.36 2.80
C LEU A 228 -8.98 -11.99 1.40
N ASP A 229 -10.30 -11.99 1.25
CA ASP A 229 -11.04 -11.74 0.02
C ASP A 229 -12.12 -10.70 0.32
N VAL A 230 -12.08 -9.57 -0.38
CA VAL A 230 -13.00 -8.44 -0.14
C VAL A 230 -14.31 -8.58 -0.93
N ARG A 231 -14.49 -9.65 -1.71
CA ARG A 231 -15.73 -9.89 -2.45
C ARG A 231 -16.87 -10.24 -1.51
N TYR A 232 -18.04 -9.64 -1.76
CA TYR A 232 -19.33 -9.99 -1.15
C TYR A 232 -19.34 -10.03 0.40
N GLY A 233 -18.44 -9.29 1.07
CA GLY A 233 -18.33 -9.28 2.54
C GLY A 233 -18.03 -10.65 3.16
N GLY A 234 -17.56 -11.61 2.35
CA GLY A 234 -17.49 -13.03 2.70
C GLY A 234 -16.45 -13.35 3.75
N SER A 235 -16.81 -14.27 4.65
CA SER A 235 -15.98 -14.79 5.73
C SER A 235 -14.60 -15.22 5.22
N SER A 236 -13.58 -14.40 5.45
CA SER A 236 -12.21 -14.79 5.21
C SER A 236 -11.24 -13.97 6.07
N CYS A 237 -10.23 -14.64 6.61
CA CYS A 237 -9.33 -14.10 7.62
C CYS A 237 -7.88 -14.21 7.16
N LEU A 238 -7.13 -13.12 7.35
CA LEU A 238 -5.68 -13.07 7.21
C LEU A 238 -5.09 -12.46 8.49
N LEU A 239 -4.12 -13.13 9.10
CA LEU A 239 -3.48 -12.76 10.37
C LEU A 239 -1.97 -12.57 10.18
N TRP A 240 -1.40 -11.60 10.88
CA TRP A 240 0.05 -11.36 10.94
C TRP A 240 0.58 -11.54 12.35
N PHE A 241 1.79 -12.10 12.46
CA PHE A 241 2.44 -12.42 13.75
C PHE A 241 3.84 -11.82 13.91
N ASP A 242 4.38 -11.23 12.85
CA ASP A 242 5.64 -10.48 12.88
C ASP A 242 5.36 -9.02 12.49
N ASN A 243 6.36 -8.16 12.61
CA ASN A 243 6.28 -6.74 12.26
C ASN A 243 5.66 -6.51 10.88
N ILE A 244 4.96 -5.39 10.76
CA ILE A 244 4.36 -4.96 9.50
C ILE A 244 5.48 -4.49 8.57
N VAL A 245 5.61 -5.07 7.38
CA VAL A 245 6.66 -4.71 6.40
C VAL A 245 6.04 -4.49 5.04
N ASP A 246 6.61 -3.58 4.25
CA ASP A 246 6.22 -3.34 2.86
C ASP A 246 4.74 -2.94 2.70
N MET A 247 4.23 -2.18 3.67
CA MET A 247 2.90 -1.58 3.61
C MET A 247 2.96 -0.23 2.91
N ARG A 248 1.95 0.04 2.08
CA ARG A 248 1.86 1.28 1.31
C ARG A 248 0.44 1.81 1.32
N LYS A 249 0.28 3.11 1.51
CA LYS A 249 -0.98 3.83 1.34
C LYS A 249 -1.18 4.15 -0.14
N HIS A 250 -2.37 3.87 -0.63
CA HIS A 250 -2.84 4.36 -1.91
C HIS A 250 -3.90 5.43 -1.68
N ALA A 251 -4.01 6.38 -2.62
CA ALA A 251 -4.98 7.47 -2.51
C ALA A 251 -6.43 6.98 -2.65
N ASP A 252 -6.66 6.03 -3.56
CA ASP A 252 -8.00 5.70 -4.09
C ASP A 252 -8.28 4.20 -4.20
N GLN A 253 -7.35 3.34 -3.77
CA GLN A 253 -7.47 1.89 -3.88
C GLN A 253 -6.83 1.19 -2.67
N GLY A 254 -6.93 -0.13 -2.62
CA GLY A 254 -6.30 -0.95 -1.59
C GLY A 254 -7.34 -1.66 -0.73
N GLN A 255 -6.92 -2.06 0.45
CA GLN A 255 -7.73 -2.84 1.37
C GLN A 255 -7.55 -2.34 2.79
N ASP A 256 -8.54 -2.62 3.64
CA ASP A 256 -8.46 -2.35 5.07
C ASP A 256 -7.62 -3.39 5.80
N ILE A 257 -6.79 -2.92 6.74
CA ILE A 257 -6.07 -3.74 7.72
C ILE A 257 -6.30 -3.17 9.12
N TYR A 258 -6.39 -4.06 10.10
CA TYR A 258 -6.61 -3.75 11.50
C TYR A 258 -5.34 -4.06 12.28
N ILE A 259 -4.61 -3.04 12.71
CA ILE A 259 -3.32 -3.18 13.39
C ILE A 259 -3.54 -3.07 14.90
N ARG A 260 -3.04 -4.07 15.64
CA ARG A 260 -3.19 -4.18 17.09
C ARG A 260 -2.36 -3.12 17.79
N LEU A 261 -2.96 -2.42 18.74
CA LEU A 261 -2.36 -1.42 19.61
C LEU A 261 -2.85 -1.63 21.05
N GLU A 262 -2.10 -1.13 22.02
CA GLU A 262 -2.58 -1.03 23.40
C GLU A 262 -3.68 0.04 23.45
N SER A 263 -4.70 -0.15 24.29
CA SER A 263 -5.90 0.72 24.34
C SER A 263 -5.61 2.21 24.50
N SER A 264 -4.65 2.59 25.34
CA SER A 264 -4.34 4.01 25.60
C SER A 264 -3.79 4.73 24.37
N GLU A 265 -3.17 4.00 23.43
CA GLU A 265 -2.73 4.58 22.15
C GLU A 265 -3.92 5.07 21.33
N LEU A 266 -5.06 4.36 21.34
CA LEU A 266 -6.25 4.78 20.59
C LEU A 266 -6.84 6.08 21.14
N ASP A 267 -6.86 6.24 22.46
CA ASP A 267 -7.30 7.48 23.10
C ASP A 267 -6.35 8.63 22.78
N HIS A 268 -5.04 8.36 22.82
CA HIS A 268 -4.02 9.33 22.44
C HIS A 268 -4.18 9.79 20.98
N ILE A 269 -4.38 8.86 20.05
CA ILE A 269 -4.60 9.13 18.62
C ILE A 269 -5.87 9.96 18.42
N LYS A 270 -6.98 9.58 19.07
CA LYS A 270 -8.25 10.31 18.99
C LYS A 270 -8.10 11.75 19.50
N ASN A 271 -7.43 11.93 20.63
CA ASN A 271 -7.17 13.26 21.21
C ASN A 271 -6.27 14.11 20.30
N LYS A 272 -5.20 13.52 19.74
CA LYS A 272 -4.32 14.19 18.78
C LYS A 272 -5.08 14.66 17.53
N ARG A 273 -5.94 13.80 16.96
CA ARG A 273 -6.79 14.17 15.80
C ARG A 273 -7.75 15.31 16.12
N ASN A 274 -8.41 15.27 17.28
CA ASN A 274 -9.30 16.35 17.72
C ASN A 274 -8.57 17.68 17.91
N LEU A 275 -7.37 17.66 18.49
CA LEU A 275 -6.53 18.85 18.65
C LEU A 275 -6.12 19.44 17.29
N ASN A 276 -5.75 18.59 16.32
CA ASN A 276 -5.39 19.04 14.98
C ASN A 276 -6.57 19.69 14.24
N ILE A 277 -7.78 19.12 14.36
CA ILE A 277 -9.00 19.71 13.79
C ILE A 277 -9.27 21.09 14.39
N LYS A 278 -9.17 21.23 15.72
CA LYS A 278 -9.36 22.53 16.40
C LYS A 278 -8.31 23.56 15.96
N LYS A 279 -7.05 23.16 15.84
CA LYS A 279 -5.98 24.02 15.33
C LYS A 279 -6.27 24.49 13.90
N LEU A 280 -6.65 23.57 13.01
CA LEU A 280 -6.96 23.89 11.62
C LEU A 280 -8.14 24.86 11.50
N ALA A 281 -9.22 24.63 12.26
CA ALA A 281 -10.37 25.52 12.32
C ALA A 281 -9.97 26.92 12.83
N GLY A 282 -9.13 26.99 13.86
CA GLY A 282 -8.57 28.24 14.39
C GLY A 282 -7.74 29.00 13.35
N THR A 283 -6.84 28.30 12.65
CA THR A 283 -6.03 28.91 11.58
C THR A 283 -6.89 29.41 10.43
N LEU A 284 -7.91 28.66 10.01
CA LEU A 284 -8.80 29.07 8.93
C LEU A 284 -9.65 30.28 9.33
N GLY A 285 -10.17 30.27 10.56
CA GLY A 285 -10.89 31.42 11.12
C GLY A 285 -10.03 32.68 11.21
N GLY A 286 -8.77 32.53 11.63
CA GLY A 286 -7.81 33.63 11.67
C GLY A 286 -7.48 34.20 10.28
N VAL A 287 -7.27 33.35 9.28
CA VAL A 287 -7.03 33.77 7.89
C VAL A 287 -8.25 34.50 7.32
N ILE A 288 -9.46 33.97 7.53
CA ILE A 288 -10.70 34.63 7.08
C ILE A 288 -10.86 36.00 7.75
N ALA A 289 -10.66 36.09 9.06
CA ALA A 289 -10.75 37.36 9.78
C ALA A 289 -9.71 38.38 9.28
N PHE A 290 -8.50 37.93 8.98
CA PHE A 290 -7.44 38.79 8.43
C PHE A 290 -7.80 39.32 7.02
N ILE A 291 -8.35 38.48 6.15
CA ILE A 291 -8.82 38.89 4.82
C ILE A 291 -9.96 39.90 4.93
N ILE A 292 -10.92 39.68 5.84
CA ILE A 292 -12.01 40.63 6.08
C ILE A 292 -11.47 41.97 6.62
N GLY A 293 -10.50 41.92 7.54
CA GLY A 293 -9.82 43.12 8.04
C GLY A 293 -9.11 43.91 6.95
N LEU A 294 -8.37 43.23 6.05
CA LEU A 294 -7.69 43.88 4.93
C LEU A 294 -8.67 44.50 3.92
N THR A 295 -9.73 43.78 3.56
CA THR A 295 -10.73 44.26 2.61
C THR A 295 -11.49 45.48 3.15
N THR A 296 -11.86 45.48 4.43
CA THR A 296 -12.49 46.64 5.08
C THR A 296 -11.55 47.84 5.17
N LEU A 297 -10.27 47.65 5.50
CA LEU A 297 -9.26 48.71 5.49
C LEU A 297 -9.03 49.30 4.08
N LEU A 298 -8.96 48.46 3.05
CA LEU A 298 -8.82 48.91 1.67
C LEU A 298 -10.05 49.73 1.23
N LEU A 299 -11.26 49.28 1.56
CA LEU A 299 -12.50 50.02 1.28
C LEU A 299 -12.54 51.37 2.02
N ALA A 300 -12.15 51.40 3.30
CA ALA A 300 -12.06 52.62 4.10
C ALA A 300 -11.02 53.61 3.52
N SER A 301 -9.85 53.12 3.12
CA SER A 301 -8.82 53.98 2.51
C SER A 301 -9.25 54.53 1.15
N SER A 302 -9.98 53.74 0.35
CA SER A 302 -10.48 54.17 -0.96
C SER A 302 -11.58 55.22 -0.86
N THR A 303 -12.49 55.08 0.12
CA THR A 303 -13.53 56.07 0.41
C THR A 303 -12.96 57.36 1.00
N PHE A 304 -11.94 57.27 1.86
CA PHE A 304 -11.23 58.44 2.36
C PHE A 304 -10.48 59.19 1.26
N ARG A 305 -9.79 58.48 0.35
CA ARG A 305 -9.18 59.09 -0.84
C ARG A 305 -10.20 59.78 -1.75
N LYS A 306 -11.36 59.15 -2.00
CA LYS A 306 -12.43 59.77 -2.79
C LYS A 306 -12.95 61.06 -2.14
N LYS A 307 -13.14 61.07 -0.81
CA LYS A 307 -13.52 62.28 -0.06
C LYS A 307 -12.47 63.39 -0.13
N LEU A 308 -11.19 63.06 -0.05
CA LEU A 308 -10.10 64.04 -0.18
C LEU A 308 -10.05 64.68 -1.57
N VAL A 309 -10.27 63.90 -2.64
CA VAL A 309 -10.31 64.43 -4.02
C VAL A 309 -11.53 65.33 -4.25
N LEU A 310 -12.67 65.03 -3.62
CA LEU A 310 -13.89 65.85 -3.70
C LEU A 310 -13.81 67.16 -2.92
N ASN A 311 -12.89 67.30 -1.95
CA ASN A 311 -12.71 68.53 -1.17
C ASN A 311 -11.67 69.50 -1.79
N PHE A 312 -11.09 69.16 -2.94
CA PHE A 312 -10.09 69.97 -3.66
C PHE A 312 -10.63 70.57 -4.98
N TRP A 313 -11.94 70.52 -5.19
CA TRP A 313 -12.69 71.20 -6.25
C TRP A 313 -13.83 71.99 -5.62
#